data_AF-A0A0F2N6L4-F1
#
_entry.id   AF-A0A0F2N6L4-F1
#
_cell.length_a   1.000
_cell.length_b   1.000
_cell.length_c   1.000
_cell.angle_alpha   90.00
_cell.angle_beta   90.00
_cell.angle_gamma   90.00
#
_symmetry.space_group_name_H-M   'P 1'
#
loop_
_entity.id
_entity.type
_entity.pdbx_description
1 polymer ?
#
loop_
_entity_poly.entity_id
_entity_poly.type
_entity_poly.pdbx_seq_one_letter_code
_entity_poly.pdbx_strand_id
1 'polypeptide(L)'
;MPTIEHNGKSFEVDEDGFLLKGDDFNQEWVDYVKGVEGISEMTDEHVKVIDALQEYYKKNGIAPMVRILSKTTGFPLKRIYELFPSGPGKGACKMAGLPKPTGCV
;
A
#
# COMPACT_ATOMS: atom_id res chain seq x y z
N MET A 1 -1.43 -19.79 -4.99
CA MET A 1 -0.93 -18.49 -4.49
C MET A 1 0.32 -18.17 -5.28
N PRO A 2 0.32 -17.10 -6.09
CA PRO A 2 1.51 -16.69 -6.82
C PRO A 2 2.63 -16.20 -5.88
N THR A 3 3.87 -16.37 -6.32
CA THR A 3 5.07 -15.84 -5.66
C THR A 3 5.70 -14.79 -6.56
N ILE A 4 6.05 -13.64 -6.00
CA ILE A 4 6.79 -12.59 -6.69
C ILE A 4 8.25 -12.64 -6.22
N GLU A 5 9.18 -12.67 -7.17
CA GLU A 5 10.61 -12.53 -6.88
C GLU A 5 11.10 -11.15 -7.29
N HIS A 6 11.69 -10.41 -6.35
CA HIS A 6 12.24 -9.07 -6.58
C HIS A 6 13.48 -8.85 -5.73
N ASN A 7 14.59 -8.43 -6.35
CA ASN A 7 15.88 -8.18 -5.69
C ASN A 7 16.34 -9.29 -4.71
N GLY A 8 16.10 -10.56 -5.06
CA GLY A 8 16.48 -11.71 -4.22
C GLY A 8 15.58 -11.95 -3.01
N LYS A 9 14.43 -11.26 -2.93
CA LYS A 9 13.34 -11.55 -1.99
C LYS A 9 12.20 -12.25 -2.72
N SER A 10 11.48 -13.09 -1.99
CA SER A 10 10.28 -13.77 -2.46
C SER A 10 9.10 -13.33 -1.62
N PHE A 11 8.01 -12.94 -2.26
CA PHE A 11 6.79 -12.46 -1.62
C PHE A 11 5.62 -13.35 -2.00
N GLU A 12 4.93 -13.91 -1.00
CA GLU A 12 3.68 -14.64 -1.24
C GLU A 12 2.51 -13.66 -1.34
N VAL A 13 1.78 -13.70 -2.45
CA VAL A 13 0.69 -12.77 -2.73
C VAL A 13 -0.61 -13.48 -3.11
N ASP A 14 -1.71 -12.76 -2.99
CA ASP A 14 -2.99 -13.17 -3.56
C ASP A 14 -3.04 -12.96 -5.09
N GLU A 15 -4.17 -13.31 -5.71
CA GLU A 15 -4.38 -13.18 -7.16
C GLU A 15 -4.38 -11.73 -7.65
N ASP A 16 -4.62 -10.76 -6.76
CA ASP A 16 -4.58 -9.33 -7.05
C ASP A 16 -3.22 -8.68 -6.74
N GLY A 17 -2.27 -9.46 -6.23
CA GLY A 17 -0.91 -9.02 -5.89
C GLY A 17 -0.80 -8.29 -4.55
N PHE A 18 -1.66 -8.59 -3.57
CA PHE A 18 -1.48 -8.13 -2.17
C PHE A 18 -0.67 -9.15 -1.37
N LEU A 19 0.19 -8.66 -0.47
CA LEU A 19 0.92 -9.53 0.46
C LEU A 19 -0.04 -10.36 1.31
N LEU A 20 0.22 -11.66 1.37
CA LEU A 20 -0.50 -12.57 2.26
C LEU A 20 -0.01 -12.46 3.71
N LYS A 21 1.27 -12.14 3.89
CA LYS A 21 1.92 -11.98 5.19
C LYS A 21 2.46 -10.57 5.30
N GLY A 22 1.90 -9.79 6.22
CA GLY A 22 2.39 -8.43 6.50
C GLY A 22 3.85 -8.42 6.99
N ASP A 23 4.33 -9.51 7.60
CA ASP A 23 5.71 -9.65 8.06
C ASP A 23 6.74 -9.68 6.92
N ASP A 24 6.30 -9.98 5.69
CA ASP A 24 7.16 -9.91 4.50
C ASP A 24 7.34 -8.48 3.99
N PHE A 25 6.54 -7.52 4.46
CA PHE A 25 6.67 -6.11 4.07
C PHE A 25 8.07 -5.57 4.40
N ASN A 26 8.74 -5.04 3.39
CA ASN A 26 10.05 -4.40 3.50
C ASN A 26 10.27 -3.43 2.34
N GLN A 27 11.45 -2.80 2.30
CA GLN A 27 11.79 -1.83 1.26
C GLN A 27 11.74 -2.41 -0.17
N GLU A 28 12.09 -3.68 -0.35
CA GLU A 28 12.06 -4.35 -1.67
C GLU A 28 10.62 -4.56 -2.15
N TRP A 29 9.68 -4.78 -1.23
CA TRP A 29 8.25 -4.81 -1.59
C TRP A 29 7.78 -3.46 -2.11
N VAL A 30 8.16 -2.37 -1.43
CA VAL A 30 7.80 -1.00 -1.85
C VAL A 30 8.39 -0.70 -3.23
N ASP A 31 9.65 -1.08 -3.48
CA ASP A 31 10.31 -0.91 -4.77
C ASP A 31 9.62 -1.71 -5.90
N TYR A 32 9.24 -2.96 -5.61
CA TYR A 32 8.46 -3.77 -6.55
C TYR A 32 7.11 -3.11 -6.89
N VAL A 33 6.31 -2.76 -5.87
CA VAL A 33 4.96 -2.19 -6.07
C VAL A 33 5.04 -0.83 -6.74
N LYS A 34 6.09 -0.04 -6.49
CA LYS A 34 6.35 1.24 -7.18
C LYS A 34 6.35 1.06 -8.69
N GLY A 35 7.05 0.04 -9.19
CA GLY A 35 7.09 -0.29 -10.62
C GLY A 35 5.72 -0.72 -11.15
N VAL A 36 5.00 -1.56 -10.41
CA VAL A 36 3.65 -2.04 -10.80
C VAL A 36 2.61 -0.92 -10.84
N GLU A 37 2.68 0.02 -9.90
CA GLU A 37 1.76 1.16 -9.79
C GLU A 37 2.13 2.33 -10.72
N GLY A 38 3.25 2.24 -11.45
CA GLY A 38 3.69 3.30 -12.36
C GLY A 38 4.15 4.57 -11.64
N ILE A 39 4.67 4.44 -10.40
CA ILE A 39 5.17 5.55 -9.60
C ILE A 39 6.65 5.77 -9.96
N SER A 40 6.97 6.90 -10.59
CA SER A 40 8.35 7.17 -11.04
C SER A 40 9.32 7.37 -9.88
N GLU A 41 8.89 8.08 -8.84
CA GLU A 41 9.73 8.46 -7.69
C GLU A 41 8.97 8.29 -6.37
N MET A 42 9.65 7.70 -5.39
CA MET A 42 9.14 7.61 -4.02
C MET A 42 9.47 8.89 -3.28
N THR A 43 8.46 9.73 -3.08
CA THR A 43 8.60 11.00 -2.34
C THR A 43 8.18 10.84 -0.87
N ASP A 44 8.51 11.82 -0.03
CA ASP A 44 8.10 11.86 1.38
C ASP A 44 6.57 11.80 1.55
N GLU A 45 5.80 12.28 0.58
CA GLU A 45 4.33 12.18 0.62
C GLU A 45 3.84 10.74 0.44
N HIS A 46 4.52 9.93 -0.39
CA HIS A 46 4.19 8.51 -0.52
C HIS A 46 4.50 7.78 0.79
N VAL A 47 5.68 8.03 1.36
CA VAL A 47 6.13 7.45 2.63
C VAL A 47 5.12 7.80 3.74
N LYS A 48 4.70 9.06 3.84
CA LYS A 48 3.70 9.49 4.81
C LYS A 48 2.37 8.75 4.71
N VAL A 49 1.91 8.44 3.49
CA VAL A 49 0.66 7.68 3.29
C VAL A 49 0.85 6.22 3.68
N ILE A 50 1.97 5.60 3.32
CA ILE A 50 2.32 4.23 3.68
C ILE A 50 2.39 4.08 5.20
N ASP A 51 3.15 4.95 5.87
CA ASP A 51 3.30 4.94 7.33
C ASP A 51 1.95 5.09 8.03
N ALA A 52 1.12 6.04 7.58
CA ALA A 52 -0.21 6.24 8.15
C ALA A 52 -1.11 5.00 8.01
N LEU A 53 -1.02 4.26 6.90
CA LEU A 53 -1.74 3.01 6.68
C LEU A 53 -1.22 1.90 7.62
N GLN A 54 0.09 1.75 7.73
CA GLN A 54 0.72 0.73 8.58
C GLN A 54 0.44 0.98 10.06
N GLU A 55 0.58 2.22 10.54
CA GLU A 55 0.28 2.59 11.91
C GLU A 55 -1.19 2.34 12.25
N TYR A 56 -2.10 2.73 11.34
CA TYR A 56 -3.52 2.51 11.55
C TYR A 56 -3.86 1.02 11.56
N TYR A 57 -3.30 0.23 10.64
CA TYR A 57 -3.53 -1.21 10.59
C TYR A 57 -2.98 -1.91 11.83
N LYS A 58 -1.75 -1.59 12.25
CA LYS A 58 -1.14 -2.13 13.47
C LYS A 58 -1.97 -1.87 14.72
N LYS A 59 -2.64 -0.71 14.78
CA LYS A 59 -3.48 -0.31 15.92
C LYS A 59 -4.88 -0.92 15.89
N ASN A 60 -5.49 -1.08 14.71
CA ASN A 60 -6.92 -1.39 14.57
C ASN A 60 -7.23 -2.73 13.89
N GLY A 61 -6.23 -3.38 13.28
CA GLY A 61 -6.39 -4.63 12.53
C GLY A 61 -7.11 -4.49 11.19
N ILE A 62 -7.42 -3.27 10.75
CA ILE A 62 -8.12 -2.96 9.49
C ILE A 62 -7.53 -1.73 8.81
N ALA A 63 -7.69 -1.61 7.50
CA ALA A 63 -7.33 -0.39 6.77
C ALA A 63 -8.25 0.78 7.18
N PRO A 64 -7.74 2.03 7.24
CA PRO A 64 -8.57 3.19 7.54
C PRO A 64 -9.55 3.50 6.40
N MET A 65 -10.71 4.06 6.74
CA MET A 65 -11.56 4.71 5.75
C MET A 65 -10.81 5.86 5.09
N VAL A 66 -11.08 6.12 3.80
CA VAL A 66 -10.44 7.21 3.03
C VAL A 66 -10.51 8.56 3.76
N ARG A 67 -11.63 8.87 4.42
CA ARG A 67 -11.78 10.12 5.21
C ARG A 67 -10.79 10.19 6.38
N ILE A 68 -10.51 9.08 7.05
CA ILE A 68 -9.54 9.00 8.16
C ILE A 68 -8.13 9.13 7.59
N LEU A 69 -7.82 8.43 6.48
CA LEU A 69 -6.53 8.52 5.82
C LEU A 69 -6.23 9.96 5.42
N SER A 70 -7.15 10.62 4.69
CA SER A 70 -7.00 12.02 4.29
C SER A 70 -6.84 12.97 5.48
N LYS A 71 -7.56 12.75 6.58
CA LYS A 71 -7.42 13.56 7.80
C LYS A 71 -6.05 13.37 8.46
N THR A 72 -5.55 12.13 8.50
CA THR A 72 -4.30 11.78 9.17
C THR A 72 -3.09 12.27 8.37
N THR A 73 -3.12 12.12 7.05
CA THR A 73 -2.03 12.55 6.16
C THR A 73 -2.10 14.04 5.85
N GLY A 74 -3.28 14.65 5.97
CA GLY A 74 -3.55 16.01 5.51
C GLY A 74 -3.76 16.13 4.00
N PHE A 75 -3.79 14.99 3.28
CA PHE A 75 -3.93 14.98 1.83
C PHE A 75 -5.38 14.76 1.40
N PRO A 76 -5.94 15.60 0.51
CA PRO A 76 -7.24 15.33 -0.08
C PRO A 76 -7.17 14.06 -0.92
N LEU A 77 -8.31 13.38 -1.11
CA LEU A 77 -8.39 12.15 -1.90
C LEU A 77 -7.75 12.31 -3.30
N LYS A 78 -7.97 13.45 -3.95
CA LYS A 78 -7.34 13.76 -5.24
C LYS A 78 -5.81 13.64 -5.19
N ARG A 79 -5.16 14.18 -4.15
CA ARG A 79 -3.70 14.09 -3.97
C ARG A 79 -3.25 12.64 -3.79
N ILE A 80 -4.04 11.84 -3.07
CA ILE A 80 -3.73 10.41 -2.90
C ILE A 80 -3.79 9.66 -4.23
N TYR A 81 -4.71 10.00 -5.15
CA TYR A 81 -4.72 9.44 -6.51
C TYR A 81 -3.56 9.93 -7.38
N GLU A 82 -3.06 11.15 -7.17
CA GLU A 82 -1.87 11.65 -7.85
C GLU A 82 -0.59 10.92 -7.39
N LEU A 83 -0.53 10.54 -6.11
CA LEU A 83 0.58 9.77 -5.53
C LEU A 83 0.47 8.27 -5.88
N PHE A 84 -0.73 7.71 -5.80
CA PHE A 84 -1.00 6.30 -6.07
C PHE A 84 -2.05 6.22 -7.19
N PRO A 85 -1.64 6.01 -8.46
CA PRO A 85 -2.57 6.05 -9.61
C PRO A 85 -3.73 5.07 -9.50
N SER A 86 -3.54 3.89 -8.90
CA SER A 86 -4.62 2.93 -8.64
C SER A 86 -5.49 3.28 -7.41
N GLY A 87 -5.21 4.39 -6.74
CA GLY A 87 -5.93 4.90 -5.58
C GLY A 87 -5.49 4.32 -4.23
N PRO A 88 -6.16 4.73 -3.13
CA PRO A 88 -5.76 4.38 -1.77
C PRO A 88 -5.87 2.88 -1.46
N GLY A 89 -6.84 2.17 -2.05
CA GLY A 89 -7.04 0.75 -1.84
C GLY A 89 -6.03 -0.09 -2.62
N LYS A 90 -6.13 -0.07 -3.95
CA LYS A 90 -5.31 -0.93 -4.81
C LYS A 90 -3.83 -0.55 -4.82
N GLY A 91 -3.52 0.76 -4.78
CA GLY A 91 -2.16 1.26 -4.80
C GLY A 91 -1.57 1.37 -3.39
N ALA A 92 -2.09 2.30 -2.58
CA ALA A 92 -1.47 2.62 -1.30
C ALA A 92 -1.53 1.47 -0.27
N CYS A 93 -2.68 0.79 -0.10
CA CYS A 93 -2.75 -0.35 0.84
C CYS A 93 -1.87 -1.51 0.40
N LYS A 94 -1.84 -1.83 -0.90
CA LYS A 94 -0.93 -2.85 -1.44
C LYS A 94 0.53 -2.49 -1.17
N MET A 95 0.92 -1.27 -1.50
CA MET A 95 2.28 -0.80 -1.29
C MET A 95 2.64 -0.84 0.19
N ALA A 96 1.73 -0.49 1.08
CA ALA A 96 1.92 -0.55 2.54
C ALA A 96 1.91 -1.96 3.14
N GLY A 97 1.75 -3.01 2.31
CA GLY A 97 1.73 -4.41 2.75
C GLY A 97 0.50 -4.80 3.56
N LEU A 98 -0.58 -4.02 3.45
CA LEU A 98 -1.86 -4.38 4.05
C LEU A 98 -2.54 -5.46 3.20
N PRO A 99 -3.35 -6.35 3.83
CA PRO A 99 -4.16 -7.29 3.07
C PRO A 99 -5.17 -6.56 2.18
N LYS A 100 -5.64 -7.25 1.15
CA LYS A 100 -6.66 -6.73 0.23
C LYS A 100 -7.85 -6.14 1.01
N PRO A 101 -8.22 -4.87 0.79
CA PRO A 101 -9.35 -4.26 1.49
C PRO A 101 -10.64 -5.02 1.21
N THR A 102 -11.31 -5.46 2.26
CA THR A 102 -12.64 -6.09 2.17
C THR A 102 -13.71 -5.02 2.39
N GLY A 103 -14.29 -4.53 1.31
CA GLY A 103 -15.40 -3.58 1.32
C GLY A 103 -15.92 -3.41 -0.10
N CYS A 104 -17.25 -3.32 -0.28
CA CYS A 104 -17.83 -3.16 -1.60
C CYS A 104 -17.28 -1.89 -2.27
N VAL A 105 -16.60 -2.07 -3.40
CA VAL A 105 -16.37 -1.04 -4.42
C VAL A 105 -17.64 -0.80 -5.20
#